data_AF-A0A2G2H6Y5-F1
#
_entry.id   AF-A0A2G2H6Y5-F1
#
_cell.length_a   1.000
_cell.length_b   1.000
_cell.length_c   1.000
_cell.angle_alpha   90.00
_cell.angle_beta   90.00
_cell.angle_gamma   90.00
#
_symmetry.space_group_name_H-M   'P 1'
#
loop_
_entity.id
_entity.type
_entity.pdbx_description
1 polymer ?
#
loop_
_entity_poly.entity_id
_entity_poly.type
_entity_poly.pdbx_seq_one_letter_code
_entity_poly.pdbx_strand_id
1 'polypeptide(L)'
;MNWHFGVSVAARSAPLRHVRIVSRLIFTEDGQKPFDDPAKMHRLRRSFAKTWRNARWRDMLLAFLHWLADGETALAVPVSSEEDLILGLPPITWDVPVSLPVADEDPERDDDDPSDDEEPEHFDAPNEDDSDEK
;
A
#
# COMPACT_ATOMS: atom_id res chain seq x y z
N MET A 1 -19.05 -1.01 5.22
CA MET A 1 -17.57 -1.09 5.16
C MET A 1 -17.13 -0.61 3.79
N ASN A 2 -16.32 0.44 3.76
CA ASN A 2 -15.79 1.01 2.51
C ASN A 2 -14.27 0.79 2.45
N TRP A 3 -13.75 0.65 1.24
CA TRP A 3 -12.32 0.53 0.98
C TRP A 3 -11.88 1.64 0.03
N HIS A 4 -10.64 2.09 0.21
CA HIS A 4 -10.03 3.16 -0.57
C HIS A 4 -8.68 2.71 -1.09
N PHE A 5 -8.40 3.00 -2.36
CA PHE A 5 -7.06 2.89 -2.90
C PHE A 5 -6.26 4.13 -2.50
N GLY A 6 -5.15 3.89 -1.80
CA GLY A 6 -4.23 4.95 -1.39
C GLY A 6 -2.85 4.74 -1.98
N VAL A 7 -2.01 5.77 -1.90
CA VAL A 7 -0.60 5.67 -2.27
C VAL A 7 0.28 6.32 -1.22
N SER A 8 1.44 5.72 -0.97
CA SER A 8 2.55 6.39 -0.27
C SER A 8 3.63 6.72 -1.28
N VAL A 9 4.19 7.92 -1.18
CA VAL A 9 5.17 8.43 -2.14
C VAL A 9 6.49 8.74 -1.45
N ALA A 10 7.61 8.39 -2.07
CA ALA A 10 8.94 8.74 -1.59
C ALA A 10 9.88 9.08 -2.75
N ALA A 11 10.45 10.27 -2.72
CA ALA A 11 11.51 10.65 -3.64
C ALA A 11 12.84 9.98 -3.27
N ARG A 12 13.60 9.54 -4.28
CA ARG A 12 14.89 8.87 -4.15
C ARG A 12 15.86 9.43 -5.17
N SER A 13 17.10 9.67 -4.76
CA SER A 13 18.16 10.22 -5.60
C SER A 13 19.11 9.17 -6.17
N ALA A 14 19.13 7.96 -5.59
CA ALA A 14 20.02 6.86 -5.96
C ALA A 14 19.23 5.54 -6.05
N PRO A 15 19.66 4.58 -6.90
CA PRO A 15 20.77 4.66 -7.87
C PRO A 15 20.46 5.55 -9.09
N LEU A 16 19.18 5.86 -9.32
CA LEU A 16 18.69 6.86 -10.27
C LEU A 16 17.73 7.79 -9.53
N ARG A 17 17.55 9.02 -10.03
CA ARG A 17 16.54 9.94 -9.49
C ARG A 17 15.15 9.44 -9.91
N HIS A 18 14.33 9.09 -8.93
CA HIS A 18 12.99 8.56 -9.18
C HIS A 18 12.06 8.86 -8.00
N VAL A 19 10.76 8.75 -8.27
CA VAL A 19 9.73 8.76 -7.24
C VAL A 19 9.19 7.34 -7.11
N ARG A 20 9.30 6.78 -5.91
CA ARG A 20 8.74 5.48 -5.58
C ARG A 20 7.31 5.65 -5.08
N ILE A 21 6.38 4.91 -5.68
CA ILE A 21 4.97 4.91 -5.31
C ILE A 21 4.63 3.52 -4.78
N VAL A 22 4.00 3.46 -3.61
CA VAL A 22 3.60 2.21 -2.96
C VAL A 22 2.08 2.24 -2.78
N SER A 23 1.39 1.31 -3.45
CA SER A 23 -0.06 1.13 -3.31
C SER A 23 -0.45 0.74 -1.88
N ARG A 24 -1.58 1.27 -1.42
CA ARG A 24 -2.16 1.04 -0.09
C ARG A 24 -3.64 0.73 -0.24
N LEU A 25 -4.17 -0.04 0.71
CA LEU A 25 -5.59 -0.17 0.94
C LEU A 25 -5.90 0.35 2.32
N ILE A 26 -6.90 1.23 2.39
CA ILE A 26 -7.40 1.82 3.63
C ILE A 26 -8.87 1.45 3.77
N PHE A 27 -9.27 1.08 4.97
CA PHE A 27 -10.64 0.67 5.28
C PHE A 27 -11.26 1.65 6.27
N THR A 28 -12.50 2.00 6.01
CA THR A 28 -13.28 2.97 6.80
C THR A 28 -14.66 2.39 7.07
N GLU A 29 -15.25 2.71 8.21
CA GLU A 29 -16.64 2.34 8.52
C GLU A 29 -17.63 3.29 7.82
N ASP A 30 -17.39 4.58 7.94
CA ASP A 30 -18.24 5.69 7.46
C ASP A 30 -17.88 6.21 6.06
N GLY A 31 -16.81 5.70 5.45
CA GLY A 31 -16.30 6.18 4.17
C GLY A 31 -15.30 7.34 4.27
N GLN A 32 -14.99 7.81 5.48
CA GLN A 32 -14.13 8.97 5.71
C GLN A 32 -12.98 8.65 6.65
N LYS A 33 -13.25 8.12 7.85
CA LYS A 33 -12.23 7.89 8.87
C LYS A 33 -11.67 6.46 8.79
N PRO A 34 -10.34 6.28 8.65
CA PRO A 34 -9.70 4.98 8.78
C PRO A 34 -9.97 4.34 10.14
N PHE A 35 -9.98 3.00 10.20
CA PHE A 35 -9.98 2.32 11.49
C PHE A 35 -8.72 2.68 12.30
N ASP A 36 -8.93 3.06 13.57
CA ASP A 36 -7.83 3.42 14.48
C ASP A 36 -7.04 2.19 14.94
N ASP A 37 -7.66 1.00 14.93
CA ASP A 37 -7.04 -0.29 15.27
C ASP A 37 -6.18 -0.82 14.10
N PRO A 38 -4.83 -0.84 14.25
CA PRO A 38 -3.93 -1.32 13.21
C PRO A 38 -4.11 -2.82 12.93
N ALA A 39 -4.35 -3.64 13.97
CA ALA A 39 -4.51 -5.08 13.82
C ALA A 39 -5.75 -5.41 12.99
N LYS A 40 -6.86 -4.71 13.25
CA LYS A 40 -8.07 -4.79 12.41
C LYS A 40 -7.80 -4.38 10.96
N MET A 41 -7.09 -3.28 10.73
CA MET A 41 -6.75 -2.83 9.38
C MET A 41 -5.85 -3.82 8.64
N HIS A 42 -4.86 -4.42 9.32
CA HIS A 42 -3.99 -5.46 8.76
C HIS A 42 -4.77 -6.72 8.37
N ARG A 43 -5.66 -7.20 9.24
CA ARG A 43 -6.53 -8.35 8.96
C ARG A 43 -7.41 -8.10 7.73
N LEU A 44 -8.07 -6.94 7.66
CA LEU A 44 -8.91 -6.57 6.51
C LEU A 44 -8.12 -6.48 5.20
N ARG A 45 -6.90 -5.95 5.23
CA ARG A 45 -6.02 -5.91 4.05
C ARG A 45 -5.71 -7.31 3.53
N ARG A 46 -5.35 -8.24 4.42
CA ARG A 46 -5.02 -9.63 4.04
C ARG A 46 -6.23 -10.36 3.46
N SER A 47 -7.40 -10.27 4.11
CA SER A 47 -8.60 -10.98 3.65
C SER A 47 -9.17 -10.39 2.35
N PHE A 48 -9.26 -9.06 2.24
CA PHE A 48 -9.83 -8.41 1.04
C PHE A 48 -8.95 -8.56 -0.20
N ALA A 49 -7.62 -8.44 -0.03
CA ALA A 49 -6.68 -8.52 -1.14
C ALA A 49 -6.10 -9.92 -1.36
N LYS A 50 -6.67 -10.97 -0.73
CA LYS A 50 -6.16 -12.36 -0.78
C LYS A 50 -5.96 -12.85 -2.22
N THR A 51 -6.87 -12.50 -3.12
CA THR A 51 -6.84 -12.89 -4.54
C THR A 51 -6.11 -11.90 -5.45
N TRP A 52 -5.62 -10.77 -4.91
CA TRP A 52 -5.00 -9.73 -5.72
C TRP A 52 -3.56 -10.12 -6.05
N ARG A 53 -3.35 -10.65 -7.26
CA ARG A 53 -2.01 -10.85 -7.82
C ARG A 53 -1.43 -9.52 -8.36
N ASN A 54 -0.16 -9.56 -8.78
CA ASN A 54 0.58 -8.37 -9.25
C ASN A 54 -0.14 -7.61 -10.37
N ALA A 55 -0.84 -8.30 -11.27
CA ALA A 55 -1.60 -7.67 -12.35
C ALA A 55 -2.64 -6.68 -11.81
N ARG A 56 -3.48 -7.13 -10.86
CA ARG A 56 -4.54 -6.28 -10.28
C ARG A 56 -3.97 -5.07 -9.54
N TRP A 57 -2.89 -5.26 -8.76
CA TRP A 57 -2.23 -4.14 -8.09
C TRP A 57 -1.62 -3.14 -9.07
N ARG A 58 -0.99 -3.63 -10.14
CA ARG A 58 -0.43 -2.81 -11.21
C ARG A 58 -1.52 -2.01 -11.90
N ASP A 59 -2.63 -2.64 -12.25
CA ASP A 59 -3.73 -1.98 -12.97
C ASP A 59 -4.36 -0.86 -12.13
N MET A 60 -4.53 -1.07 -10.81
CA MET A 60 -4.99 -0.01 -9.90
C MET A 60 -4.01 1.16 -9.82
N LEU A 61 -2.70 0.89 -9.72
CA LEU A 61 -1.69 1.94 -9.70
C LEU A 61 -1.68 2.73 -11.02
N LEU A 62 -1.71 2.05 -12.16
CA LEU A 62 -1.70 2.68 -13.47
C LEU A 62 -2.97 3.50 -13.71
N ALA A 63 -4.13 2.99 -13.34
CA ALA A 63 -5.40 3.71 -13.42
C ALA A 63 -5.38 4.97 -12.54
N PHE A 64 -4.90 4.86 -11.30
CA PHE A 64 -4.75 6.01 -10.40
C PHE A 64 -3.83 7.07 -10.99
N LEU A 65 -2.68 6.68 -11.55
CA LEU A 65 -1.73 7.61 -12.15
C LEU A 65 -2.24 8.27 -13.43
N HIS A 66 -2.94 7.51 -14.27
CA HIS A 66 -3.59 8.05 -15.46
C HIS A 66 -4.66 9.07 -15.09
N TRP A 67 -5.50 8.77 -14.10
CA TRP A 67 -6.48 9.71 -13.57
C TRP A 67 -5.82 10.96 -12.95
N LEU A 68 -4.77 10.77 -12.16
CA LEU A 68 -4.05 11.87 -11.50
C LEU A 68 -3.40 12.84 -12.50
N ALA A 69 -2.94 12.32 -13.64
CA ALA A 69 -2.33 13.10 -14.71
C ALA A 69 -3.33 13.59 -15.75
N ASP A 70 -4.64 13.45 -15.53
CA ASP A 70 -5.70 13.81 -16.49
C ASP A 70 -5.48 13.19 -17.89
N GLY A 71 -4.98 11.96 -17.91
CA GLY A 71 -4.66 11.22 -19.12
C GLY A 71 -3.31 11.55 -19.77
N GLU A 72 -2.56 12.51 -19.24
CA GLU A 72 -1.25 12.90 -19.76
C GLU A 72 -0.13 11.90 -19.43
N THR A 73 0.99 12.03 -20.15
CA THR A 73 2.19 11.20 -19.98
C THR A 73 3.22 11.79 -19.03
N ALA A 74 2.93 12.95 -18.45
CA ALA A 74 3.79 13.60 -17.47
C ALA A 74 2.94 14.29 -16.39
N LEU A 75 3.44 14.26 -15.15
CA LEU A 75 2.86 14.94 -14.02
C LEU A 75 3.83 16.02 -13.53
N ALA A 76 3.41 17.28 -13.57
CA ALA A 76 4.14 18.40 -12.99
C ALA A 76 3.80 18.51 -11.49
N VAL A 77 4.83 18.44 -10.64
CA VAL A 77 4.70 18.61 -9.19
C VAL A 77 5.41 19.89 -8.79
N PRO A 78 4.68 20.96 -8.41
CA PRO A 78 5.28 22.21 -7.98
C PRO A 78 6.14 21.99 -6.73
N VAL A 79 7.40 22.39 -6.81
CA VAL A 79 8.35 22.32 -5.68
C VAL A 79 8.75 23.69 -5.15
N SER A 80 8.52 24.74 -5.95
CA SER A 80 8.65 26.15 -5.56
C SER A 80 7.63 27.00 -6.30
N SER A 81 7.71 28.33 -6.19
CA SER A 81 6.87 29.25 -6.96
C SER A 81 7.25 29.33 -8.45
N GLU A 82 8.44 28.85 -8.82
CA GLU A 82 9.00 29.02 -10.18
C GLU A 82 9.47 27.71 -10.81
N GLU A 83 9.51 26.61 -10.06
CA GLU A 83 10.05 25.33 -10.51
C GLU A 83 9.11 24.16 -10.20
N ASP A 84 9.00 23.28 -11.20
CA ASP A 84 8.25 22.04 -11.13
C ASP A 84 9.18 20.83 -11.28
N LEU A 85 8.89 19.78 -10.52
CA LEU A 85 9.43 18.45 -10.76
C LEU A 85 8.54 17.73 -11.77
N ILE A 86 9.10 17.37 -12.93
CA ILE A 86 8.36 16.65 -13.97
C ILE A 86 8.57 15.14 -13.80
N LEU A 87 7.48 14.41 -13.58
CA LEU A 87 7.46 12.96 -13.45
C LEU A 87 6.89 12.32 -14.71
N GLY A 88 7.67 11.48 -15.39
CA GLY A 88 7.19 10.72 -16.55
C GLY A 88 6.27 9.56 -16.15
N LEU A 89 5.24 9.33 -16.96
CA LEU A 89 4.26 8.26 -16.83
C LEU A 89 4.15 7.45 -18.14
N PRO A 90 3.87 6.14 -18.09
CA PRO A 90 3.74 5.30 -16.89
C PRO A 90 5.08 5.10 -16.15
N PRO A 91 5.07 4.49 -14.94
CA PRO A 91 6.30 4.19 -14.21
C PRO A 91 7.28 3.36 -15.04
N ILE A 92 8.58 3.50 -14.73
CA ILE A 92 9.67 2.75 -15.37
C ILE A 92 9.38 1.25 -15.30
N THR A 93 9.50 0.56 -16.43
CA THR A 93 9.37 -0.89 -16.53
C THR A 93 10.74 -1.56 -16.55
N TRP A 94 10.79 -2.78 -16.04
CA TRP A 94 11.98 -3.64 -16.12
C TRP A 94 11.58 -4.96 -16.77
N ASP A 95 12.41 -5.43 -17.69
CA ASP A 95 12.29 -6.77 -18.24
C ASP A 95 12.96 -7.77 -17.30
N VAL A 96 12.23 -8.85 -16.99
CA VAL A 96 12.75 -9.96 -16.18
C VAL A 96 12.75 -11.20 -17.06
N PRO A 97 13.92 -11.85 -17.30
CA PRO A 97 14.04 -12.95 -18.25
C PRO A 97 13.40 -14.26 -17.79
N VAL A 98 12.92 -14.31 -16.55
CA VAL A 98 12.33 -15.50 -15.92
C VAL A 98 11.02 -15.12 -15.25
N SER A 99 10.00 -15.96 -15.41
CA SER A 99 8.68 -15.78 -14.80
C SER A 99 8.11 -17.12 -14.36
N LEU A 100 7.22 -17.08 -13.35
CA LEU A 100 6.40 -18.24 -13.00
C LEU A 100 5.29 -18.39 -14.04
N PRO A 101 4.92 -19.63 -14.43
CA PRO A 101 3.74 -19.85 -15.26
C PRO A 101 2.50 -19.37 -14.51
N VAL A 102 1.70 -18.54 -15.16
CA VAL A 102 0.37 -18.16 -14.65
C VAL A 102 -0.53 -19.34 -14.98
N ALA A 103 -0.89 -20.15 -13.97
CA ALA A 103 -1.90 -21.18 -14.14
C ALA A 103 -3.23 -20.53 -14.54
N ASP A 104 -3.98 -21.15 -15.45
CA ASP A 104 -5.34 -20.74 -15.76
C ASP A 104 -6.15 -20.72 -14.45
N GLU A 105 -6.90 -19.65 -14.24
CA GLU A 105 -7.54 -19.27 -12.97
C GLU A 105 -8.57 -20.29 -12.50
N ASP A 106 -8.15 -21.34 -11.79
CA ASP A 106 -9.02 -21.98 -10.82
C ASP A 106 -9.03 -21.11 -9.56
N PRO A 107 -10.20 -20.67 -9.05
CA PRO A 107 -10.26 -20.04 -7.75
C PRO A 107 -9.76 -21.06 -6.72
N GLU A 108 -8.54 -20.88 -6.23
CA GLU A 108 -8.00 -21.69 -5.13
C GLU A 108 -9.05 -21.77 -4.03
N ARG A 109 -9.42 -23.01 -3.68
CA ARG A 109 -10.31 -23.28 -2.57
C ARG A 109 -9.58 -22.89 -1.28
N ASP A 110 -10.33 -22.22 -0.42
CA ASP A 110 -9.85 -21.53 0.76
C ASP A 110 -9.43 -22.50 1.89
N ASP A 111 -8.27 -23.13 1.76
CA ASP A 111 -7.80 -24.15 2.73
C ASP A 111 -6.70 -23.65 3.69
N ASP A 112 -6.23 -22.40 3.58
CA ASP A 112 -5.29 -21.79 4.53
C ASP A 112 -5.87 -20.51 5.15
N ASP A 113 -6.85 -20.70 6.04
CA ASP A 113 -7.02 -19.83 7.20
C ASP A 113 -6.84 -20.71 8.45
N PRO A 114 -5.60 -20.92 8.94
CA PRO A 114 -5.45 -21.16 10.35
C PRO A 114 -5.98 -19.88 11.02
N SER A 115 -7.24 -19.91 11.45
CA SER A 115 -7.60 -19.06 12.57
C SER A 115 -6.62 -19.36 13.68
N ASP A 116 -6.27 -18.32 14.43
CA ASP A 116 -5.71 -18.36 15.78
C ASP A 116 -4.25 -17.86 15.90
N ASP A 117 -4.15 -16.79 16.70
CA ASP A 117 -3.16 -16.64 17.77
C ASP A 117 -1.70 -16.34 17.42
N GLU A 118 -1.47 -15.33 16.59
CA GLU A 118 -0.39 -14.39 16.92
C GLU A 118 -1.02 -13.20 17.64
N GLU A 119 -1.08 -13.29 18.98
CA GLU A 119 -1.27 -12.12 19.83
C GLU A 119 -0.33 -11.01 19.33
N PRO A 120 -0.80 -9.76 19.17
CA PRO A 120 0.13 -8.67 18.96
C PRO A 120 1.07 -8.67 20.15
N GLU A 121 2.38 -8.87 19.94
CA GLU A 121 3.35 -8.79 21.03
C GLU A 121 3.06 -7.50 21.81
N HIS A 122 2.58 -7.68 23.04
CA HIS A 122 2.35 -6.61 23.97
C HIS A 122 3.74 -6.06 24.27
N PHE A 123 4.11 -4.96 23.62
CA PHE A 123 5.32 -4.25 23.96
C PHE A 123 5.06 -3.64 25.35
N ASP A 124 5.45 -4.38 26.39
CA ASP A 124 5.42 -3.91 27.77
C ASP A 124 6.19 -2.60 27.85
N ALA A 125 5.47 -1.49 27.84
CA ALA A 125 5.99 -0.24 28.34
C ALA A 125 6.24 -0.43 29.84
N PRO A 126 7.45 -0.21 30.36
CA PRO A 126 7.69 -0.34 31.78
C PRO A 126 6.91 0.77 32.51
N ASN A 127 5.86 0.37 33.23
CA ASN A 127 5.28 1.17 34.29
C ASN A 127 6.04 0.83 35.57
N GLU A 128 6.93 1.72 36.00
CA GLU A 128 7.36 1.81 37.40
C GLU A 128 6.94 3.19 37.92
N ASP A 129 5.68 3.27 38.37
CA ASP A 129 5.30 4.14 39.47
C ASP A 129 5.52 3.30 40.73
N ASP A 130 6.72 3.38 41.31
CA ASP A 130 6.99 2.83 42.63
C ASP A 130 6.90 3.98 43.64
N SER A 131 5.72 4.08 44.24
CA SER A 131 5.49 4.84 45.45
C SER A 131 6.18 4.13 46.62
N ASP A 132 7.23 4.72 47.18
CA ASP A 132 7.72 4.35 48.51
C ASP A 132 7.93 5.60 49.39
N GLU A 133 6.94 5.78 50.27
CA GLU A 133 6.99 6.27 51.66
C GLU A 133 8.30 6.86 52.21
N LYS A 134 8.28 8.17 52.54
CA LYS A 134 8.77 8.68 53.84
C LYS A 134 8.32 10.11 54.16
#